data_AF-A0A1V2QJ75-F1
#
_entry.id   AF-A0A1V2QJ75-F1
#
_cell.length_a   1.000
_cell.length_b   1.000
_cell.length_c   1.000
_cell.angle_alpha   90.00
_cell.angle_beta   90.00
_cell.angle_gamma   90.00
#
_symmetry.space_group_name_H-M   'P 1'
#
loop_
_entity.id
_entity.type
_entity.pdbx_description
1 polymer ?
#
loop_
_entity_poly.entity_id
_entity_poly.type
_entity_poly.pdbx_seq_one_letter_code
_entity_poly.pdbx_strand_id
1 'polypeptide(L)'
;MTTTLRAVRRRVAAAIGFQRPKVVLSLGMGIDSIALLVRWILNPDTRNFDLRDLVVVTAMTGEEHDYTRRYMEKHVLPLMRRNRIRYVQIARAGQLARHGYVVLDDSRSPRRMHMRGPWRLSYELRKAGTLPSVRKKMRWCSDRAKGQVIDWWVADHIDPGYTHVVGFAAEEQFRADRDREARREKEKKNEKRRRGSRKIVPCTPAYPLINWGFSREKSAAYLKFVFKEAPRRSCCTMCPFTGAIAGSRPELIARWREFPEAGADAIELEYVSLALNPKIGAFGVDDTAFDLAAENDLEALRIAQARIAACETWSLMEIRRGFDAKGHDPRLKGQAWRSVRTRATGTRAQMRLTLLKRGKGAVETDRFGIDRVWRKRRAAEGEGEGEPILYPAVEVLYVIVPQGVANKQRPSFEAKWVQMNTARLNLTTTTASQ
;
A
#
# COMPACT_ATOMS: atom_id res chain seq x y z
N MET A 1 -15.79 -0.56 29.98
CA MET A 1 -14.35 -0.20 30.02
C MET A 1 -13.89 0.77 28.90
N THR A 2 -14.55 0.84 27.74
CA THR A 2 -14.20 1.75 26.62
C THR A 2 -14.61 3.21 26.81
N THR A 3 -15.65 3.49 27.59
CA THR A 3 -16.16 4.84 27.85
C THR A 3 -15.19 5.66 28.72
N THR A 4 -14.52 5.01 29.67
CA THR A 4 -13.62 5.63 30.64
C THR A 4 -12.32 6.08 30.00
N LEU A 5 -11.74 5.30 29.07
CA LEU A 5 -10.53 5.67 28.32
C LEU A 5 -10.76 6.87 27.38
N ARG A 6 -11.96 7.01 26.81
CA ARG A 6 -12.33 8.15 25.96
C ARG A 6 -12.50 9.44 26.77
N ALA A 7 -13.06 9.34 27.97
CA ALA A 7 -13.22 10.45 28.91
C ALA A 7 -11.86 10.91 29.49
N VAL A 8 -10.97 9.96 29.82
CA VAL A 8 -9.61 10.25 30.28
C VAL A 8 -8.79 10.95 29.19
N ARG A 9 -8.87 10.50 27.92
CA ARG A 9 -8.20 11.18 26.79
C ARG A 9 -8.71 12.60 26.54
N ARG A 10 -10.03 12.84 26.68
CA ARG A 10 -10.61 14.19 26.58
C ARG A 10 -10.12 15.12 27.70
N ARG A 11 -9.94 14.61 28.93
CA ARG A 11 -9.45 15.40 30.07
C ARG A 11 -7.97 15.78 29.93
N VAL A 12 -7.12 14.90 29.40
CA VAL A 12 -5.71 15.24 29.13
C VAL A 12 -5.59 16.33 28.07
N ALA A 13 -6.42 16.33 27.02
CA ALA A 13 -6.41 17.40 26.02
C ALA A 13 -6.87 18.77 26.56
N ALA A 14 -7.80 18.77 27.53
CA ALA A 14 -8.30 20.00 28.16
C ALA A 14 -7.31 20.59 29.18
N ALA A 15 -6.53 19.75 29.87
CA ALA A 15 -5.59 20.17 30.91
C ALA A 15 -4.36 20.95 30.38
N ILE A 16 -4.11 20.97 29.07
CA ILE A 16 -2.93 21.60 28.47
C ILE A 16 -3.27 22.92 27.75
N GLY A 17 -4.48 23.46 27.94
CA GLY A 17 -4.84 24.81 27.46
C GLY A 17 -4.66 25.06 25.95
N PHE A 18 -4.62 24.00 25.13
CA PHE A 18 -4.41 24.15 23.70
C PHE A 18 -5.69 24.63 23.01
N GLN A 19 -5.65 25.80 22.39
CA GLN A 19 -6.60 26.14 21.33
C GLN A 19 -6.61 25.01 20.30
N ARG A 20 -7.81 24.59 19.90
CA ARG A 20 -7.97 23.49 18.94
C ARG A 20 -7.44 23.94 17.58
N PRO A 21 -6.51 23.18 16.96
CA PRO A 21 -5.90 23.56 15.69
C PRO A 21 -6.96 23.81 14.62
N LYS A 22 -6.82 24.92 13.88
CA LYS A 22 -7.71 25.28 12.77
C LYS A 22 -7.20 24.76 11.42
N VAL A 23 -5.92 24.41 11.34
CA VAL A 23 -5.28 23.94 10.10
C VAL A 23 -4.57 22.61 10.35
N VAL A 24 -4.88 21.61 9.54
CA VAL A 24 -4.26 20.27 9.57
C VAL A 24 -3.51 20.04 8.28
N LEU A 25 -2.17 20.00 8.33
CA LEU A 25 -1.33 19.61 7.20
C LEU A 25 -1.04 18.12 7.23
N SER A 26 -1.53 17.39 6.22
CA SER A 26 -1.12 16.01 5.96
C SER A 26 0.27 15.98 5.33
N LEU A 27 1.30 15.79 6.16
CA LEU A 27 2.70 15.75 5.74
C LEU A 27 3.09 14.34 5.28
N GLY A 28 3.17 14.16 3.96
CA GLY A 28 3.60 12.91 3.32
C GLY A 28 5.10 12.64 3.37
N MET A 29 5.90 13.61 3.85
CA MET A 29 7.38 13.63 3.85
C MET A 29 8.01 13.63 2.46
N GLY A 30 7.21 13.90 1.42
CA GLY A 30 7.69 14.09 0.06
C GLY A 30 8.03 15.54 -0.22
N ILE A 31 8.73 15.75 -1.33
CA ILE A 31 9.20 17.05 -1.85
C ILE A 31 8.14 18.15 -1.68
N ASP A 32 6.94 17.94 -2.23
CA ASP A 32 5.87 18.94 -2.23
C ASP A 32 5.40 19.30 -0.81
N SER A 33 5.06 18.28 -0.01
CA SER A 33 4.56 18.50 1.34
C SER A 33 5.58 19.16 2.26
N ILE A 34 6.88 18.89 2.04
CA ILE A 34 7.96 19.56 2.76
C ILE A 34 8.13 20.99 2.26
N ALA A 35 8.11 21.24 0.94
CA ALA A 35 8.22 22.58 0.37
C ALA A 35 7.09 23.50 0.86
N LEU A 36 5.87 22.97 0.93
CA LEU A 36 4.71 23.67 1.49
C LEU A 36 4.97 24.09 2.94
N LEU A 37 5.34 23.14 3.81
CA LEU A 37 5.59 23.42 5.22
C LEU A 37 6.73 24.42 5.42
N VAL A 38 7.85 24.21 4.72
CA VAL A 38 9.03 25.09 4.82
C VAL A 38 8.69 26.50 4.35
N ARG A 39 7.92 26.64 3.26
CA ARG A 39 7.48 27.95 2.76
C ARG A 39 6.58 28.66 3.76
N TRP A 40 5.66 27.97 4.41
CA TRP A 40 4.85 28.57 5.48
C TRP A 40 5.63 28.99 6.72
N ILE A 41 6.70 28.25 7.04
CA ILE A 41 7.58 28.58 8.16
C ILE A 41 8.41 29.82 7.85
N LEU A 42 9.01 29.87 6.66
CA LEU A 42 10.00 30.90 6.31
C LEU A 42 9.39 32.16 5.67
N ASN A 43 8.21 32.05 5.04
CA ASN A 43 7.56 33.14 4.33
C ASN A 43 6.13 33.35 4.89
N PRO A 44 5.96 34.11 5.98
CA PRO A 44 4.67 34.30 6.65
C PRO A 44 3.54 34.78 5.74
N ASP A 45 3.83 35.63 4.74
CA ASP A 45 2.85 36.16 3.78
C ASP A 45 2.17 35.09 2.90
N THR A 46 2.69 33.86 2.94
CA THR A 46 2.12 32.72 2.20
C THR A 46 1.03 31.98 2.99
N ARG A 47 0.69 32.43 4.21
CA ARG A 47 -0.38 31.90 5.04
C ARG A 47 -1.18 33.01 5.73
N ASN A 48 -2.42 32.71 6.08
CA ASN A 48 -3.34 33.61 6.76
C ASN A 48 -3.72 33.12 8.18
N PHE A 49 -2.87 32.30 8.80
CA PHE A 49 -3.07 31.72 10.13
C PHE A 49 -1.75 31.71 10.91
N ASP A 50 -1.79 31.73 12.26
CA ASP A 50 -0.59 31.59 13.10
C ASP A 50 -0.10 30.12 13.09
N LEU A 51 1.22 29.88 13.06
CA LEU A 51 1.79 28.53 13.15
C LEU A 51 1.38 27.77 14.43
N ARG A 52 0.93 28.48 15.47
CA ARG A 52 0.31 27.90 16.68
C ARG A 52 -1.01 27.19 16.40
N ASP A 53 -1.74 27.60 15.36
CA ASP A 53 -2.99 26.99 14.89
C ASP A 53 -2.77 25.83 13.91
N LEU A 54 -1.51 25.61 13.48
CA LEU A 54 -1.11 24.53 12.60
C LEU A 54 -0.80 23.27 13.39
N VAL A 55 -1.45 22.17 13.00
CA VAL A 55 -0.99 20.82 13.31
C VAL A 55 -0.51 20.13 12.05
N VAL A 56 0.70 19.60 12.12
CA VAL A 56 1.29 18.78 11.06
C VAL A 56 1.11 17.33 11.46
N VAL A 57 0.56 16.51 10.57
CA VAL A 57 0.31 15.08 10.85
C VAL A 57 0.96 14.20 9.79
N THR A 58 1.67 13.16 10.23
CA THR A 58 2.22 12.13 9.36
C THR A 58 1.71 10.76 9.79
N ALA A 59 1.10 10.04 8.86
CA ALA A 59 0.72 8.64 9.05
C ALA A 59 1.78 7.69 8.46
N MET A 60 2.39 6.90 9.34
CA MET A 60 3.46 5.96 9.05
C MET A 60 2.89 4.63 8.55
N THR A 61 3.51 4.12 7.49
CA THR A 61 3.24 2.79 6.92
C THR A 61 4.09 1.72 7.60
N GLY A 62 5.16 2.10 8.29
CA GLY A 62 6.11 1.18 8.89
C GLY A 62 7.21 0.70 7.94
N GLU A 63 7.25 1.25 6.72
CA GLU A 63 8.08 0.80 5.60
C GLU A 63 8.75 1.93 4.84
N GLU A 64 8.77 3.13 5.40
CA GLU A 64 9.44 4.28 4.80
C GLU A 64 10.96 4.08 4.70
N HIS A 65 11.56 4.64 3.64
CA HIS A 65 13.03 4.64 3.51
C HIS A 65 13.73 5.43 4.63
N ASP A 66 14.86 4.90 5.09
CA ASP A 66 15.70 5.55 6.11
C ASP A 66 16.23 6.91 5.66
N TYR A 67 16.49 7.11 4.36
CA TYR A 67 16.79 8.42 3.79
C TYR A 67 15.74 9.48 4.17
N THR A 68 14.44 9.12 4.08
CA THR A 68 13.34 10.05 4.41
C THR A 68 13.41 10.44 5.88
N ARG A 69 13.69 9.48 6.78
CA ARG A 69 13.93 9.78 8.20
C ARG A 69 15.07 10.77 8.37
N ARG A 70 16.25 10.45 7.83
CA ARG A 70 17.46 11.28 8.00
C ARG A 70 17.23 12.70 7.50
N TYR A 71 16.61 12.86 6.34
CA TYR A 71 16.29 14.16 5.76
C TYR A 71 15.33 14.95 6.65
N MET A 72 14.26 14.32 7.15
CA MET A 72 13.31 14.94 8.07
C MET A 72 13.97 15.37 9.39
N GLU A 73 14.75 14.49 10.02
CA GLU A 73 15.43 14.76 11.30
C GLU A 73 16.49 15.86 11.17
N LYS A 74 17.24 15.87 10.07
CA LYS A 74 18.29 16.85 9.78
C LYS A 74 17.73 18.24 9.48
N HIS A 75 16.68 18.33 8.66
CA HIS A 75 16.27 19.60 8.06
C HIS A 75 14.90 20.11 8.54
N VAL A 76 13.91 19.23 8.65
CA VAL A 76 12.50 19.64 8.82
C VAL A 76 12.10 19.70 10.30
N LEU A 77 12.46 18.69 11.10
CA LEU A 77 12.16 18.68 12.53
C LEU A 77 12.77 19.88 13.28
N PRO A 78 14.02 20.32 13.00
CA PRO A 78 14.58 21.51 13.64
C PRO A 78 13.77 22.78 13.36
N LEU A 79 13.28 22.96 12.13
CA LEU A 79 12.42 24.10 11.78
C LEU A 79 11.10 24.07 12.53
N MET A 80 10.42 22.92 12.57
CA MET A 80 9.17 22.78 13.34
C MET A 80 9.38 23.06 14.83
N ARG A 81 10.48 22.53 15.40
CA ARG A 81 10.84 22.72 16.80
C ARG A 81 11.10 24.19 17.14
N ARG A 82 11.91 24.90 16.33
CA ARG A 82 12.19 26.34 16.51
C ARG A 82 10.92 27.18 16.50
N ASN A 83 9.94 26.81 15.68
CA ASN A 83 8.67 27.51 15.54
C ASN A 83 7.54 26.94 16.41
N ARG A 84 7.84 25.98 17.29
CA ARG A 84 6.88 25.31 18.19
C ARG A 84 5.63 24.75 17.48
N ILE A 85 5.78 24.30 16.23
CA ILE A 85 4.70 23.70 15.45
C ILE A 85 4.37 22.33 16.06
N ARG A 86 3.08 22.06 16.29
CA ARG A 86 2.64 20.75 16.78
C ARG A 86 2.79 19.72 15.66
N TYR A 87 3.64 18.73 15.87
CA TYR A 87 3.84 17.63 14.95
C TYR A 87 3.35 16.33 15.57
N VAL A 88 2.49 15.62 14.85
CA VAL A 88 1.87 14.37 15.28
C VAL A 88 2.25 13.25 14.32
N GLN A 89 2.91 12.24 14.87
CA GLN A 89 3.29 11.02 14.16
C GLN A 89 2.33 9.92 14.59
N ILE A 90 1.59 9.36 13.64
CA ILE A 90 0.60 8.32 13.90
C ILE A 90 0.87 7.10 13.05
N ALA A 91 0.42 5.95 13.51
CA ALA A 91 0.43 4.72 12.73
C ALA A 91 -0.89 3.98 12.90
N ARG A 92 -1.15 3.03 12.01
CA ARG A 92 -2.24 2.08 12.21
C ARG A 92 -1.92 1.23 13.47
N ALA A 93 -2.92 1.00 14.32
CA ALA A 93 -2.73 0.17 15.52
C ALA A 93 -2.82 -1.34 15.23
N GLY A 94 -3.30 -1.72 14.05
CA GLY A 94 -3.38 -3.11 13.61
C GLY A 94 -4.16 -3.28 12.30
N GLN A 95 -4.23 -4.53 11.83
CA GLN A 95 -4.79 -4.84 10.50
C GLN A 95 -6.23 -4.33 10.29
N LEU A 96 -7.10 -4.53 11.28
CA LEU A 96 -8.53 -4.29 11.16
C LEU A 96 -8.90 -2.85 11.53
N ALA A 97 -9.91 -2.29 10.86
CA ALA A 97 -10.35 -0.91 11.09
C ALA A 97 -10.74 -0.62 12.55
N ARG A 98 -11.26 -1.63 13.27
CA ARG A 98 -11.59 -1.52 14.70
C ARG A 98 -10.40 -1.16 15.58
N HIS A 99 -9.19 -1.56 15.20
CA HIS A 99 -7.98 -1.26 15.97
C HIS A 99 -7.65 0.24 15.93
N GLY A 100 -8.06 0.96 14.89
CA GLY A 100 -7.84 2.40 14.78
C GLY A 100 -6.37 2.77 14.58
N TYR A 101 -5.93 3.84 15.22
CA TYR A 101 -4.58 4.38 15.15
C TYR A 101 -3.91 4.39 16.53
N VAL A 102 -2.58 4.48 16.50
CA VAL A 102 -1.75 4.80 17.67
C VAL A 102 -1.00 6.09 17.39
N VAL A 103 -0.81 6.90 18.43
CA VAL A 103 0.07 8.07 18.39
C VAL A 103 1.47 7.60 18.78
N LEU A 104 2.43 7.78 17.88
CA LEU A 104 3.82 7.45 18.09
C LEU A 104 4.57 8.60 18.77
N ASP A 105 4.22 9.83 18.40
CA ASP A 105 4.71 11.08 18.99
C ASP A 105 3.70 12.20 18.73
N ASP A 106 3.54 13.12 19.67
CA ASP A 106 2.74 14.34 19.55
C ASP A 106 3.45 15.45 20.34
N SER A 107 4.17 16.31 19.63
CA SER A 107 5.13 17.22 20.25
C SER A 107 5.22 18.55 19.51
N ARG A 108 5.49 19.62 20.25
CA ARG A 108 5.93 20.93 19.72
C ARG A 108 7.45 21.09 19.69
N SER A 109 8.17 20.06 20.12
CA SER A 109 9.62 19.96 20.04
C SER A 109 10.02 18.59 19.49
N PRO A 110 9.58 18.23 18.27
CA PRO A 110 9.89 16.93 17.70
C PRO A 110 11.42 16.80 17.52
N ARG A 111 11.96 15.65 17.94
CA ARG A 111 13.41 15.36 17.89
C ARG A 111 13.77 14.21 16.96
N ARG A 112 12.86 13.27 16.74
CA ARG A 112 13.09 12.06 15.95
C ARG A 112 11.85 11.69 15.15
N MET A 113 12.06 10.95 14.07
CA MET A 113 10.96 10.31 13.35
C MET A 113 10.74 8.90 13.87
N HIS A 114 9.49 8.57 14.14
CA HIS A 114 9.04 7.24 14.54
C HIS A 114 8.57 6.48 13.30
N MET A 115 9.51 5.92 12.53
CA MET A 115 9.19 5.30 11.23
C MET A 115 8.40 3.99 11.34
N ARG A 116 8.33 3.38 12.53
CA ARG A 116 7.65 2.10 12.75
C ARG A 116 6.65 2.20 13.90
N GLY A 117 5.44 1.70 13.64
CA GLY A 117 4.41 1.48 14.65
C GLY A 117 4.16 -0.02 14.87
N PRO A 118 3.11 -0.38 15.64
CA PRO A 118 2.75 -1.78 15.94
C PRO A 118 2.22 -2.53 14.72
N TRP A 119 1.87 -1.82 13.65
CA TRP A 119 1.48 -2.39 12.37
C TRP A 119 2.38 -1.86 11.25
N ARG A 120 2.71 -2.75 10.32
CA ARG A 120 3.49 -2.42 9.12
C ARG A 120 2.75 -2.89 7.87
N LEU A 121 2.84 -2.10 6.81
CA LEU A 121 2.22 -2.42 5.52
C LEU A 121 2.77 -3.73 4.94
N SER A 122 4.07 -4.01 5.10
CA SER A 122 4.65 -5.27 4.60
C SER A 122 4.03 -6.50 5.26
N TYR A 123 3.68 -6.45 6.55
CA TYR A 123 3.06 -7.57 7.25
C TYR A 123 1.69 -7.90 6.68
N GLU A 124 0.91 -6.88 6.34
CA GLU A 124 -0.35 -7.08 5.63
C GLU A 124 -0.11 -7.75 4.27
N LEU A 125 0.82 -7.21 3.50
CA LEU A 125 1.07 -7.63 2.12
C LEU A 125 1.65 -9.05 2.04
N ARG A 126 2.64 -9.37 2.89
CA ARG A 126 3.23 -10.72 3.02
C ARG A 126 2.18 -11.73 3.48
N LYS A 127 1.40 -11.41 4.52
CA LYS A 127 0.31 -12.28 5.00
C LYS A 127 -0.75 -12.51 3.94
N ALA A 128 -1.02 -11.52 3.09
CA ALA A 128 -1.94 -11.66 1.98
C ALA A 128 -1.30 -12.31 0.72
N GLY A 129 0.02 -12.40 0.62
CA GLY A 129 0.72 -12.74 -0.62
C GLY A 129 0.23 -11.89 -1.79
N THR A 130 0.36 -10.56 -1.63
CA THR A 130 -0.03 -9.58 -2.64
C THR A 130 0.90 -8.37 -2.60
N LEU A 131 0.88 -7.57 -3.66
CA LEU A 131 1.62 -6.33 -3.80
C LEU A 131 0.65 -5.13 -3.82
N PRO A 132 1.13 -3.92 -3.53
CA PRO A 132 0.43 -2.72 -3.96
C PRO A 132 0.27 -2.79 -5.49
N SER A 133 -0.94 -2.58 -6.01
CA SER A 133 -1.15 -2.68 -7.45
C SER A 133 -1.14 -1.31 -8.09
N VAL A 134 -0.34 -1.14 -9.14
CA VAL A 134 -0.36 0.05 -10.00
C VAL A 134 -1.55 0.02 -10.98
N ARG A 135 -2.23 -1.13 -11.11
CA ARG A 135 -3.41 -1.29 -11.97
C ARG A 135 -4.54 -0.39 -11.49
N LYS A 136 -5.28 0.18 -12.45
CA LYS A 136 -6.37 1.16 -12.23
C LYS A 136 -5.95 2.46 -11.53
N LYS A 137 -4.64 2.74 -11.39
CA LYS A 137 -4.10 3.95 -10.74
C LYS A 137 -4.65 4.15 -9.31
N MET A 138 -5.03 3.07 -8.62
CA MET A 138 -5.61 3.12 -7.27
C MET A 138 -4.56 2.86 -6.20
N ARG A 139 -4.45 3.76 -5.21
CA ARG A 139 -3.48 3.64 -4.10
C ARG A 139 -4.14 3.17 -2.81
N TRP A 140 -4.73 1.98 -2.83
CA TRP A 140 -5.43 1.40 -1.68
C TRP A 140 -4.56 1.27 -0.43
N CYS A 141 -3.27 0.96 -0.61
CA CYS A 141 -2.31 0.91 0.49
C CYS A 141 -2.19 2.29 1.18
N SER A 142 -2.13 3.37 0.39
CA SER A 142 -2.04 4.74 0.91
C SER A 142 -3.34 5.17 1.59
N ASP A 143 -4.51 4.88 1.02
CA ASP A 143 -5.78 5.20 1.68
C ASP A 143 -5.88 4.50 3.04
N ARG A 144 -5.57 3.20 3.10
CA ARG A 144 -5.71 2.41 4.33
C ARG A 144 -4.65 2.72 5.38
N ALA A 145 -3.40 2.92 4.97
CA ALA A 145 -2.30 3.17 5.89
C ALA A 145 -2.19 4.65 6.30
N LYS A 146 -2.66 5.57 5.46
CA LYS A 146 -2.54 7.02 5.71
C LYS A 146 -3.90 7.70 5.85
N GLY A 147 -4.70 7.70 4.78
CA GLY A 147 -5.98 8.42 4.74
C GLY A 147 -6.90 8.07 5.90
N GLN A 148 -7.20 6.78 6.08
CA GLN A 148 -8.07 6.29 7.16
C GLN A 148 -7.50 6.57 8.55
N VAL A 149 -6.17 6.47 8.71
CA VAL A 149 -5.49 6.67 10.00
C VAL A 149 -5.57 8.14 10.41
N ILE A 150 -5.35 9.06 9.46
CA ILE A 150 -5.53 10.50 9.67
C ILE A 150 -6.99 10.83 9.95
N ASP A 151 -7.93 10.27 9.16
CA ASP A 151 -9.37 10.48 9.38
C ASP A 151 -9.81 10.06 10.80
N TRP A 152 -9.29 8.94 11.31
CA TRP A 152 -9.59 8.50 12.68
C TRP A 152 -8.98 9.42 13.74
N TRP A 153 -7.74 9.88 13.54
CA TRP A 153 -7.10 10.79 14.48
C TRP A 153 -7.81 12.15 14.50
N VAL A 154 -8.15 12.70 13.34
CA VAL A 154 -8.93 13.94 13.19
C VAL A 154 -10.26 13.81 13.92
N ALA A 155 -10.98 12.70 13.74
CA ALA A 155 -12.28 12.46 14.39
C ALA A 155 -12.24 12.47 15.93
N ASP A 156 -11.08 12.21 16.53
CA ASP A 156 -10.92 12.24 17.99
C ASP A 156 -10.35 13.57 18.51
N HIS A 157 -9.71 14.40 17.68
CA HIS A 157 -8.88 15.53 18.14
C HIS A 157 -9.17 16.89 17.51
N ILE A 158 -9.90 16.94 16.40
CA ILE A 158 -10.10 18.15 15.61
C ILE A 158 -11.60 18.46 15.52
N ASP A 159 -11.94 19.73 15.66
CA ASP A 159 -13.31 20.20 15.52
C ASP A 159 -13.75 20.33 14.06
N PRO A 160 -15.06 20.19 13.78
CA PRO A 160 -15.61 20.53 12.47
C PRO A 160 -15.24 21.95 12.03
N GLY A 161 -15.03 22.13 10.73
CA GLY A 161 -14.71 23.44 10.15
C GLY A 161 -13.22 23.76 10.06
N TYR A 162 -12.34 22.79 10.34
CA TYR A 162 -10.91 22.95 10.12
C TYR A 162 -10.55 22.96 8.62
N THR A 163 -9.39 23.53 8.29
CA THR A 163 -8.80 23.46 6.94
C THR A 163 -7.88 22.24 6.83
N HIS A 164 -8.18 21.31 5.93
CA HIS A 164 -7.33 20.16 5.64
C HIS A 164 -6.43 20.46 4.44
N VAL A 165 -5.12 20.42 4.66
CA VAL A 165 -4.13 20.81 3.66
C VAL A 165 -3.39 19.58 3.15
N VAL A 166 -3.26 19.47 1.84
CA VAL A 166 -2.47 18.42 1.17
C VAL A 166 -1.52 19.07 0.15
N GLY A 167 -0.25 18.66 0.17
CA GLY A 167 0.77 19.14 -0.76
C GLY A 167 0.72 18.43 -2.11
N PHE A 168 -0.24 18.81 -2.97
CA PHE A 168 -0.23 18.46 -4.40
C PHE A 168 0.47 19.56 -5.19
N ALA A 169 1.41 19.20 -6.05
CA ALA A 169 2.10 20.15 -6.92
C ALA A 169 1.15 20.80 -7.95
N ALA A 170 1.57 21.90 -8.56
CA ALA A 170 0.79 22.64 -9.56
C ALA A 170 0.29 21.77 -10.72
N GLU A 171 1.11 20.83 -11.19
CA GLU A 171 0.77 19.86 -12.23
C GLU A 171 -0.15 18.71 -11.77
N GLU A 172 -0.47 18.64 -10.48
CA GLU A 172 -1.29 17.57 -9.88
C GLU A 172 -2.75 17.98 -9.63
N GLN A 173 -3.29 18.94 -10.40
CA GLN A 173 -4.67 19.43 -10.29
C GLN A 173 -5.71 18.31 -10.21
N PHE A 174 -5.57 17.28 -11.07
CA PHE A 174 -6.45 16.12 -11.07
C PHE A 174 -6.51 15.38 -9.72
N ARG A 175 -5.41 15.35 -8.95
CA ARG A 175 -5.40 14.73 -7.62
C ARG A 175 -6.16 15.57 -6.60
N ALA A 176 -6.11 16.90 -6.74
CA ALA A 176 -6.86 17.84 -5.91
C ALA A 176 -8.38 17.71 -6.15
N ASP A 177 -8.78 17.58 -7.42
CA ASP A 177 -10.20 17.37 -7.78
C ASP A 177 -10.73 16.04 -7.24
N ARG A 178 -9.95 14.97 -7.38
CA ARG A 178 -10.29 13.66 -6.81
C ARG A 178 -10.35 13.67 -5.28
N ASP A 179 -9.48 14.41 -4.59
CA ASP A 179 -9.55 14.53 -3.13
C ASP A 179 -10.82 15.28 -2.71
N ARG A 180 -11.17 16.39 -3.40
CA ARG A 180 -12.44 17.11 -3.18
C ARG A 180 -13.65 16.20 -3.37
N GLU A 181 -13.69 15.43 -4.46
CA GLU A 181 -14.76 14.48 -4.75
C GLU A 181 -14.84 13.39 -3.68
N ALA A 182 -13.72 12.77 -3.33
CA ALA A 182 -13.66 11.72 -2.32
C ALA A 182 -14.13 12.23 -0.94
N ARG A 183 -13.83 13.49 -0.59
CA ARG A 183 -14.33 14.11 0.64
C ARG A 183 -15.83 14.33 0.61
N ARG A 184 -16.37 14.90 -0.47
CA ARG A 184 -17.83 15.07 -0.65
C ARG A 184 -18.56 13.73 -0.54
N GLU A 185 -18.02 12.67 -1.14
CA GLU A 185 -18.59 11.33 -1.00
C GLU A 185 -18.54 10.81 0.44
N LYS A 186 -17.40 11.00 1.14
CA LYS A 186 -17.25 10.58 2.54
C LYS A 186 -18.24 11.30 3.44
N GLU A 187 -18.48 12.60 3.22
CA GLU A 187 -19.46 13.41 3.94
C GLU A 187 -20.89 12.96 3.66
N LYS A 188 -21.28 12.74 2.41
CA LYS A 188 -22.60 12.15 2.07
C LYS A 188 -22.81 10.78 2.72
N LYS A 189 -21.75 9.96 2.78
CA LYS A 189 -21.79 8.66 3.44
C LYS A 189 -21.92 8.78 4.96
N ASN A 190 -21.51 9.91 5.59
CA ASN A 190 -21.69 10.11 7.03
C ASN A 190 -23.16 10.18 7.44
N GLU A 191 -24.02 10.81 6.63
CA GLU A 191 -25.46 10.96 6.91
C GLU A 191 -26.16 9.60 7.01
N LYS A 192 -25.68 8.61 6.25
CA LYS A 192 -26.26 7.25 6.17
C LYS A 192 -25.58 6.24 7.10
N ARG A 193 -24.67 6.66 7.99
CA ARG A 193 -23.88 5.73 8.81
C ARG A 193 -24.65 5.20 10.03
N ARG A 194 -24.48 3.90 10.29
CA ARG A 194 -24.96 3.23 11.51
C ARG A 194 -24.37 3.85 12.78
N ARG A 195 -25.20 3.94 13.83
CA ARG A 195 -24.82 4.37 15.19
C ARG A 195 -23.57 3.60 15.66
N GLY A 196 -22.50 4.33 16.02
CA GLY A 196 -21.23 3.75 16.49
C GLY A 196 -20.07 3.75 15.48
N SER A 197 -20.29 4.10 14.21
CA SER A 197 -19.19 4.29 13.24
C SER A 197 -18.45 5.61 13.48
N ARG A 198 -17.10 5.64 13.40
CA ARG A 198 -16.29 6.88 13.57
C ARG A 198 -16.62 7.90 12.48
N LYS A 199 -17.35 8.98 12.80
CA LYS A 199 -17.75 10.04 11.84
C LYS A 199 -16.52 10.69 11.19
N ILE A 200 -16.60 10.97 9.88
CA ILE A 200 -15.64 11.87 9.23
C ILE A 200 -15.97 13.30 9.67
N VAL A 201 -14.96 14.09 10.00
CA VAL A 201 -15.12 15.49 10.44
C VAL A 201 -15.14 16.39 9.20
N PRO A 202 -16.22 17.16 8.96
CA PRO A 202 -16.29 18.09 7.84
C PRO A 202 -15.15 19.12 7.89
N CYS A 203 -14.59 19.43 6.72
CA CYS A 203 -13.41 20.28 6.59
C CYS A 203 -13.39 21.04 5.26
N THR A 204 -12.63 22.13 5.21
CA THR A 204 -12.31 22.83 3.96
C THR A 204 -11.01 22.30 3.39
N PRO A 205 -10.99 21.61 2.23
CA PRO A 205 -9.75 21.15 1.62
C PRO A 205 -8.97 22.32 0.99
N ALA A 206 -7.65 22.33 1.16
CA ALA A 206 -6.76 23.37 0.62
C ALA A 206 -5.50 22.79 -0.05
N TYR A 207 -5.08 23.42 -1.15
CA TYR A 207 -3.94 22.98 -1.98
C TYR A 207 -3.00 24.16 -2.33
N PRO A 208 -2.25 24.70 -1.35
CA PRO A 208 -1.49 25.94 -1.52
C PRO A 208 -0.46 25.92 -2.66
N LEU A 209 0.24 24.80 -2.89
CA LEU A 209 1.25 24.72 -3.95
C LEU A 209 0.66 24.92 -5.34
N ILE A 210 -0.57 24.44 -5.57
CA ILE A 210 -1.31 24.71 -6.82
C ILE A 210 -1.55 26.21 -6.95
N ASN A 211 -2.08 26.84 -5.90
CA ASN A 211 -2.37 28.27 -5.89
C ASN A 211 -1.12 29.14 -6.09
N TRP A 212 0.04 28.67 -5.61
CA TRP A 212 1.33 29.36 -5.78
C TRP A 212 2.04 29.04 -7.10
N GLY A 213 1.47 28.17 -7.95
CA GLY A 213 2.14 27.71 -9.18
C GLY A 213 3.46 26.95 -8.90
N PHE A 214 3.54 26.28 -7.75
CA PHE A 214 4.70 25.49 -7.33
C PHE A 214 4.62 24.09 -7.91
N SER A 215 5.41 23.85 -8.97
CA SER A 215 5.60 22.51 -9.51
C SER A 215 6.46 21.63 -8.62
N ARG A 216 6.53 20.31 -8.88
CA ARG A 216 7.46 19.42 -8.19
C ARG A 216 8.91 19.88 -8.35
N GLU A 217 9.27 20.33 -9.54
CA GLU A 217 10.61 20.84 -9.85
C GLU A 217 10.91 22.12 -9.06
N LYS A 218 9.99 23.11 -9.09
CA LYS A 218 10.13 24.34 -8.29
C LYS A 218 10.21 24.04 -6.79
N SER A 219 9.43 23.07 -6.32
CA SER A 219 9.46 22.60 -4.93
C SER A 219 10.82 21.98 -4.57
N ALA A 220 11.38 21.15 -5.45
CA ALA A 220 12.71 20.56 -5.25
C ALA A 220 13.81 21.63 -5.28
N ALA A 221 13.76 22.56 -6.23
CA ALA A 221 14.71 23.67 -6.34
C ALA A 221 14.65 24.59 -5.11
N TYR A 222 13.45 24.93 -4.64
CA TYR A 222 13.26 25.71 -3.41
C TYR A 222 13.87 25.02 -2.20
N LEU A 223 13.61 23.72 -2.02
CA LEU A 223 14.19 22.96 -0.90
C LEU A 223 15.71 22.82 -1.01
N LYS A 224 16.25 22.62 -2.22
CA LYS A 224 17.70 22.62 -2.46
C LYS A 224 18.31 23.99 -2.12
N PHE A 225 17.63 25.08 -2.46
CA PHE A 225 18.09 26.43 -2.12
C PHE A 225 18.13 26.65 -0.60
N VAL A 226 17.08 26.24 0.11
CA VAL A 226 16.94 26.41 1.57
C VAL A 226 17.91 25.51 2.35
N PHE A 227 17.98 24.22 2.00
CA PHE A 227 18.72 23.22 2.77
C PHE A 227 20.11 22.88 2.22
N LYS A 228 20.47 23.44 1.06
CA LYS A 228 21.69 23.11 0.30
C LYS A 228 21.81 21.63 -0.07
N GLU A 229 20.70 20.89 0.00
CA GLU A 229 20.60 19.45 -0.26
C GLU A 229 19.32 19.18 -1.04
N ALA A 230 19.41 18.42 -2.14
CA ALA A 230 18.25 18.11 -2.96
C ALA A 230 17.38 17.02 -2.30
N PRO A 231 16.06 17.24 -2.11
CA PRO A 231 15.19 16.21 -1.59
C PRO A 231 14.96 15.09 -2.62
N ARG A 232 14.81 13.84 -2.14
CA ARG A 232 14.41 12.69 -2.96
C ARG A 232 12.93 12.38 -2.80
N ARG A 233 12.34 11.58 -3.70
CA ARG A 233 10.94 11.16 -3.56
C ARG A 233 10.78 10.22 -2.36
N SER A 234 9.92 10.58 -1.41
CA SER A 234 9.56 9.69 -0.29
C SER A 234 8.64 8.55 -0.76
N CYS A 235 8.93 7.32 -0.34
CA CYS A 235 8.04 6.18 -0.51
C CYS A 235 8.33 5.07 0.51
N CYS A 236 7.52 4.01 0.48
CA CYS A 236 7.86 2.75 1.15
C CYS A 236 8.98 2.03 0.38
N THR A 237 9.77 1.20 1.05
CA THR A 237 10.86 0.40 0.46
C THR A 237 10.37 -0.49 -0.68
N MET A 238 9.22 -1.14 -0.49
CA MET A 238 8.57 -2.02 -1.48
C MET A 238 7.55 -1.31 -2.39
N CYS A 239 7.61 0.01 -2.54
CA CYS A 239 6.58 0.76 -3.27
C CYS A 239 6.75 0.58 -4.80
N PRO A 240 5.78 -0.02 -5.52
CA PRO A 240 5.90 -0.16 -6.97
C PRO A 240 5.68 1.16 -7.72
N PHE A 241 4.98 2.12 -7.11
CA PHE A 241 4.68 3.40 -7.75
C PHE A 241 5.93 4.25 -8.02
N THR A 242 7.08 3.92 -7.41
CA THR A 242 8.35 4.61 -7.70
C THR A 242 9.12 4.04 -8.89
N GLY A 243 8.68 2.90 -9.45
CA GLY A 243 9.22 2.35 -10.70
C GLY A 243 8.21 2.32 -11.85
N ALA A 244 6.92 2.54 -11.58
CA ALA A 244 5.84 2.48 -12.57
C ALA A 244 5.48 3.85 -13.20
N ILE A 245 6.15 4.93 -12.81
CA ILE A 245 5.97 6.26 -13.42
C ILE A 245 7.06 6.48 -14.46
N ALA A 246 6.71 7.03 -15.63
CA ALA A 246 7.69 7.38 -16.66
C ALA A 246 8.83 8.24 -16.06
N GLY A 247 10.07 7.88 -16.39
CA GLY A 247 11.28 8.55 -15.88
C GLY A 247 11.64 8.29 -14.41
N SER A 248 10.88 7.48 -13.66
CA SER A 248 11.18 7.18 -12.25
C SER A 248 12.15 6.00 -12.02
N ARG A 249 12.35 5.16 -13.03
CA ARG A 249 13.23 3.97 -12.96
C ARG A 249 14.68 4.30 -12.58
N PRO A 250 15.36 5.31 -13.18
CA PRO A 250 16.73 5.64 -12.79
C PRO A 250 16.87 6.01 -11.31
N GLU A 251 15.91 6.75 -10.75
CA GLU A 251 15.90 7.10 -9.32
C GLU A 251 15.72 5.85 -8.44
N LEU A 252 14.86 4.91 -8.85
CA LEU A 252 14.67 3.65 -8.13
C LEU A 252 15.91 2.76 -8.17
N ILE A 253 16.54 2.62 -9.35
CA ILE A 253 17.77 1.84 -9.54
C ILE A 253 18.89 2.41 -8.67
N ALA A 254 19.14 3.73 -8.74
CA ALA A 254 20.14 4.41 -7.90
C ALA A 254 19.86 4.19 -6.41
N ARG A 255 18.59 4.22 -6.01
CA ARG A 255 18.19 3.97 -4.62
C ARG A 255 18.42 2.54 -4.18
N TRP A 256 18.19 1.54 -5.03
CA TRP A 256 18.47 0.14 -4.70
C TRP A 256 19.97 -0.16 -4.72
N ARG A 257 20.79 0.58 -5.47
CA ARG A 257 22.26 0.52 -5.31
C ARG A 257 22.70 1.05 -3.95
N GLU A 258 22.14 2.18 -3.50
CA GLU A 258 22.48 2.78 -2.21
C GLU A 258 21.89 2.00 -1.01
N PHE A 259 20.71 1.41 -1.18
CA PHE A 259 19.98 0.67 -0.15
C PHE A 259 19.52 -0.69 -0.70
N PRO A 260 20.43 -1.65 -0.93
CA PRO A 260 20.10 -2.93 -1.57
C PRO A 260 19.08 -3.74 -0.77
N GLU A 261 19.05 -3.57 0.54
CA GLU A 261 18.06 -4.18 1.43
C GLU A 261 16.61 -3.78 1.13
N ALA A 262 16.40 -2.53 0.70
CA ALA A 262 15.08 -2.06 0.33
C ALA A 262 14.61 -2.68 -0.99
N GLY A 263 15.54 -2.95 -1.92
CA GLY A 263 15.26 -3.69 -3.14
C GLY A 263 14.96 -5.16 -2.84
N ALA A 264 15.73 -5.77 -1.94
CA ALA A 264 15.51 -7.15 -1.51
C ALA A 264 14.11 -7.33 -0.90
N ASP A 265 13.68 -6.40 -0.03
CA ASP A 265 12.32 -6.38 0.54
C ASP A 265 11.22 -6.37 -0.55
N ALA A 266 11.44 -5.64 -1.65
CA ALA A 266 10.50 -5.57 -2.76
C ALA A 266 10.45 -6.88 -3.54
N ILE A 267 11.61 -7.47 -3.84
CA ILE A 267 11.74 -8.74 -4.58
C ILE A 267 11.15 -9.89 -3.77
N GLU A 268 11.43 -9.99 -2.47
CA GLU A 268 10.86 -11.03 -1.61
C GLU A 268 9.32 -10.95 -1.54
N LEU A 269 8.79 -9.74 -1.39
CA LEU A 269 7.34 -9.54 -1.36
C LEU A 269 6.69 -9.93 -2.70
N GLU A 270 7.36 -9.61 -3.81
CA GLU A 270 6.93 -10.01 -5.13
C GLU A 270 7.03 -11.52 -5.34
N TYR A 271 8.11 -12.19 -4.90
CA TYR A 271 8.28 -13.64 -4.99
C TYR A 271 7.09 -14.39 -4.40
N VAL A 272 6.68 -14.02 -3.17
CA VAL A 272 5.50 -14.61 -2.52
C VAL A 272 4.21 -14.32 -3.31
N SER A 273 4.12 -13.15 -3.94
CA SER A 273 2.95 -12.76 -4.73
C SER A 273 2.88 -13.50 -6.07
N LEU A 274 4.01 -13.67 -6.75
CA LEU A 274 4.19 -14.45 -7.99
C LEU A 274 3.87 -15.92 -7.77
N ALA A 275 4.23 -16.48 -6.62
CA ALA A 275 3.89 -17.85 -6.27
C ALA A 275 2.38 -18.08 -6.26
N LEU A 276 1.64 -17.11 -5.74
CA LEU A 276 0.19 -17.15 -5.62
C LEU A 276 -0.55 -16.69 -6.89
N ASN A 277 0.09 -15.90 -7.73
CA ASN A 277 -0.44 -15.43 -9.01
C ASN A 277 0.71 -15.14 -10.00
N PRO A 278 1.01 -16.06 -10.94
CA PRO A 278 2.14 -15.90 -11.85
C PRO A 278 2.00 -14.73 -12.84
N LYS A 279 0.81 -14.15 -12.99
CA LYS A 279 0.56 -12.96 -13.85
C LYS A 279 0.65 -11.62 -13.10
N ILE A 280 1.16 -11.61 -11.86
CA ILE A 280 1.37 -10.37 -11.10
C ILE A 280 2.80 -9.86 -11.34
N GLY A 281 2.97 -8.54 -11.34
CA GLY A 281 4.27 -7.89 -11.28
C GLY A 281 4.14 -6.61 -10.46
N ALA A 282 5.24 -6.19 -9.84
CA ALA A 282 5.32 -4.97 -9.06
C ALA A 282 4.94 -3.77 -9.93
N PHE A 283 5.46 -3.71 -11.15
CA PHE A 283 5.32 -2.56 -12.03
C PHE A 283 4.30 -2.76 -13.16
N GLY A 284 3.83 -3.99 -13.38
CA GLY A 284 2.89 -4.28 -14.46
C GLY A 284 2.48 -5.74 -14.52
N VAL A 285 1.80 -6.13 -15.61
CA VAL A 285 1.81 -7.53 -16.04
C VAL A 285 3.21 -7.77 -16.62
N ASP A 286 3.88 -8.86 -16.24
CA ASP A 286 5.20 -9.25 -16.76
C ASP A 286 6.33 -8.21 -16.56
N ASP A 287 6.13 -7.22 -15.68
CA ASP A 287 7.12 -6.22 -15.32
C ASP A 287 7.35 -6.26 -13.79
N THR A 288 8.48 -6.84 -13.41
CA THR A 288 8.75 -7.31 -12.05
C THR A 288 9.92 -6.56 -11.38
N ALA A 289 9.93 -6.56 -10.05
CA ALA A 289 11.08 -6.12 -9.25
C ALA A 289 12.29 -7.04 -9.45
N PHE A 290 12.05 -8.33 -9.66
CA PHE A 290 13.10 -9.29 -10.00
C PHE A 290 13.82 -8.91 -11.30
N ASP A 291 13.07 -8.65 -12.37
CA ASP A 291 13.64 -8.28 -13.69
C ASP A 291 14.44 -7.00 -13.62
N LEU A 292 13.87 -5.97 -12.98
CA LEU A 292 14.56 -4.70 -12.78
C LEU A 292 15.92 -4.89 -12.10
N ALA A 293 15.99 -5.77 -11.10
CA ALA A 293 17.22 -6.03 -10.37
C ALA A 293 18.21 -6.85 -11.19
N ALA A 294 17.74 -7.87 -11.92
CA ALA A 294 18.57 -8.70 -12.78
C ALA A 294 19.18 -7.91 -13.95
N GLU A 295 18.36 -7.14 -14.67
CA GLU A 295 18.78 -6.35 -15.84
C GLU A 295 19.79 -5.24 -15.50
N ASN A 296 19.84 -4.82 -14.23
CA ASN A 296 20.69 -3.71 -13.78
C ASN A 296 21.81 -4.15 -12.81
N ASP A 297 22.02 -5.47 -12.68
CA ASP A 297 23.01 -6.10 -11.81
C ASP A 297 22.97 -5.54 -10.37
N LEU A 298 21.77 -5.57 -9.78
CA LEU A 298 21.55 -5.02 -8.46
C LEU A 298 21.77 -6.08 -7.38
N GLU A 299 22.65 -5.77 -6.44
CA GLU A 299 22.93 -6.56 -5.23
C GLU A 299 21.66 -6.96 -4.45
N ALA A 300 20.60 -6.15 -4.55
CA ALA A 300 19.26 -6.47 -4.03
C ALA A 300 18.76 -7.87 -4.43
N LEU A 301 19.05 -8.33 -5.65
CA LEU A 301 18.64 -9.65 -6.14
C LEU A 301 19.34 -10.76 -5.36
N ARG A 302 20.66 -10.66 -5.20
CA ARG A 302 21.48 -11.63 -4.48
C ARG A 302 21.04 -11.73 -3.01
N ILE A 303 20.79 -10.60 -2.36
CA ILE A 303 20.28 -10.54 -0.99
C ILE A 303 18.91 -11.23 -0.89
N ALA A 304 17.98 -10.92 -1.79
CA ALA A 304 16.65 -11.53 -1.79
C ALA A 304 16.73 -13.05 -1.98
N GLN A 305 17.53 -13.52 -2.93
CA GLN A 305 17.73 -14.95 -3.19
C GLN A 305 18.33 -15.67 -1.98
N ALA A 306 19.35 -15.08 -1.34
CA ALA A 306 19.95 -15.63 -0.12
C ALA A 306 18.92 -15.74 1.01
N ARG A 307 18.09 -14.71 1.22
CA ARG A 307 17.02 -14.72 2.24
C ARG A 307 15.94 -15.74 1.97
N ILE A 308 15.51 -15.88 0.71
CA ILE A 308 14.53 -16.89 0.30
C ILE A 308 15.13 -18.29 0.51
N ALA A 309 16.38 -18.51 0.13
CA ALA A 309 17.07 -19.78 0.32
C ALA A 309 17.25 -20.13 1.80
N ALA A 310 17.51 -19.15 2.66
CA ALA A 310 17.67 -19.31 4.10
C ALA A 310 16.35 -19.53 4.86
N CYS A 311 15.20 -19.48 4.19
CA CYS A 311 13.92 -19.77 4.83
C CYS A 311 13.84 -21.24 5.26
N GLU A 312 13.86 -21.48 6.58
CA GLU A 312 13.81 -22.82 7.16
C GLU A 312 12.46 -23.51 6.94
N THR A 313 11.37 -22.73 7.02
CA THR A 313 10.01 -23.26 6.91
C THR A 313 9.29 -22.74 5.65
N TRP A 314 8.75 -23.69 4.91
CA TRP A 314 7.99 -23.51 3.69
C TRP A 314 6.59 -24.06 3.85
N SER A 315 5.64 -23.47 3.13
CA SER A 315 4.26 -23.93 3.05
C SER A 315 3.95 -24.44 1.66
N LEU A 316 3.42 -25.66 1.57
CA LEU A 316 2.71 -26.11 0.37
C LEU A 316 1.29 -25.54 0.40
N MET A 317 0.98 -24.66 -0.53
CA MET A 317 -0.31 -23.99 -0.63
C MET A 317 -1.15 -24.55 -1.79
N GLU A 318 -2.45 -24.65 -1.58
CA GLU A 318 -3.46 -24.78 -2.63
C GLU A 318 -4.12 -23.44 -2.89
N ILE A 319 -4.17 -23.05 -4.16
CA ILE A 319 -4.86 -21.88 -4.65
C ILE A 319 -5.96 -22.33 -5.60
N ARG A 320 -7.21 -22.01 -5.25
CA ARG A 320 -8.38 -22.17 -6.11
C ARG A 320 -8.83 -20.79 -6.57
N ARG A 321 -8.94 -20.55 -7.88
CA ARG A 321 -9.44 -19.29 -8.45
C ARG A 321 -10.59 -19.55 -9.40
N GLY A 322 -11.66 -18.79 -9.22
CA GLY A 322 -12.82 -18.78 -10.09
C GLY A 322 -13.06 -17.38 -10.63
N PHE A 323 -13.53 -17.27 -11.86
CA PHE A 323 -13.84 -16.02 -12.52
C PHE A 323 -15.24 -16.12 -13.13
N ASP A 324 -16.15 -15.26 -12.69
CA ASP A 324 -17.49 -15.15 -13.28
C ASP A 324 -17.42 -14.57 -14.70
N ALA A 325 -18.50 -14.74 -15.48
CA ALA A 325 -18.75 -13.96 -16.70
C ALA A 325 -19.23 -12.55 -16.33
N LYS A 326 -18.72 -11.52 -17.01
CA LYS A 326 -19.15 -10.14 -16.76
C LYS A 326 -20.48 -9.89 -17.47
N GLY A 327 -21.52 -9.56 -16.69
CA GLY A 327 -22.83 -9.23 -17.26
C GLY A 327 -23.42 -10.37 -18.10
N HIS A 328 -23.14 -11.62 -17.74
CA HIS A 328 -23.52 -12.83 -18.47
C HIS A 328 -22.86 -13.02 -19.85
N ASP A 329 -21.95 -12.15 -20.28
CA ASP A 329 -21.15 -12.39 -21.49
C ASP A 329 -19.98 -13.34 -21.15
N PRO A 330 -19.97 -14.58 -21.69
CA PRO A 330 -18.95 -15.57 -21.38
C PRO A 330 -17.57 -15.17 -21.92
N ARG A 331 -17.43 -14.18 -22.80
CA ARG A 331 -16.13 -13.72 -23.31
C ARG A 331 -15.48 -12.69 -22.38
N LEU A 332 -16.25 -12.11 -21.48
CA LEU A 332 -15.79 -11.01 -20.62
C LEU A 332 -15.53 -11.49 -19.19
N LYS A 333 -14.31 -11.20 -18.71
CA LYS A 333 -13.91 -11.53 -17.35
C LYS A 333 -14.68 -10.71 -16.32
N GLY A 334 -15.46 -11.40 -15.50
CA GLY A 334 -16.20 -10.86 -14.37
C GLY A 334 -15.42 -10.88 -13.06
N GLN A 335 -16.16 -11.01 -11.96
CA GLN A 335 -15.63 -10.99 -10.61
C GLN A 335 -14.69 -12.19 -10.36
N ALA A 336 -13.49 -11.90 -9.85
CA ALA A 336 -12.58 -12.94 -9.39
C ALA A 336 -12.92 -13.37 -7.96
N TRP A 337 -12.87 -14.69 -7.74
CA TRP A 337 -13.01 -15.38 -6.47
C TRP A 337 -11.74 -16.21 -6.22
N ARG A 338 -11.29 -16.26 -4.96
CA ARG A 338 -10.06 -16.95 -4.60
C ARG A 338 -10.16 -17.61 -3.23
N SER A 339 -9.63 -18.82 -3.13
CA SER A 339 -9.33 -19.52 -1.89
C SER A 339 -7.85 -19.86 -1.86
N VAL A 340 -7.21 -19.62 -0.71
CA VAL A 340 -5.82 -19.95 -0.42
C VAL A 340 -5.81 -20.78 0.84
N ARG A 341 -5.22 -21.97 0.78
CA ARG A 341 -5.12 -22.87 1.93
C ARG A 341 -3.73 -23.50 2.00
N THR A 342 -3.11 -23.40 3.17
CA THR A 342 -1.95 -24.19 3.53
C THR A 342 -2.37 -25.65 3.64
N ARG A 343 -1.64 -26.54 2.98
CA ARG A 343 -1.92 -27.97 2.95
C ARG A 343 -0.88 -28.79 3.70
N ALA A 344 0.36 -28.30 3.74
CA ALA A 344 1.44 -28.85 4.54
C ALA A 344 2.47 -27.76 4.82
N THR A 345 3.29 -27.97 5.84
CA THR A 345 4.44 -27.13 6.20
C THR A 345 5.64 -28.01 6.50
N GLY A 346 6.84 -27.52 6.21
CA GLY A 346 8.10 -28.22 6.49
C GLY A 346 9.26 -27.54 5.79
N THR A 347 10.39 -28.23 5.65
CA THR A 347 11.53 -27.73 4.88
C THR A 347 11.19 -27.58 3.39
N ARG A 348 11.96 -26.78 2.66
CA ARG A 348 11.79 -26.62 1.20
C ARG A 348 11.81 -27.97 0.47
N ALA A 349 12.76 -28.84 0.82
CA ALA A 349 12.90 -30.16 0.21
C ALA A 349 11.67 -31.06 0.47
N GLN A 350 11.18 -31.12 1.71
CA GLN A 350 9.97 -31.86 2.06
C GLN A 350 8.73 -31.34 1.32
N MET A 351 8.59 -30.02 1.20
CA MET A 351 7.47 -29.40 0.48
C MET A 351 7.56 -29.66 -1.03
N ARG A 352 8.76 -29.63 -1.62
CA ARG A 352 8.98 -30.00 -3.03
C ARG A 352 8.64 -31.47 -3.29
N LEU A 353 9.04 -32.40 -2.42
CA LEU A 353 8.65 -33.81 -2.52
C LEU A 353 7.13 -33.99 -2.43
N THR A 354 6.47 -33.28 -1.52
CA THR A 354 5.01 -33.31 -1.39
C THR A 354 4.33 -32.72 -2.64
N LEU A 355 4.90 -31.67 -3.22
CA LEU A 355 4.44 -31.08 -4.47
C LEU A 355 4.59 -32.05 -5.65
N LEU A 356 5.74 -32.72 -5.80
CA LEU A 356 6.00 -33.76 -6.81
C LEU A 356 4.97 -34.89 -6.75
N LYS A 357 4.66 -35.39 -5.55
CA LYS A 357 3.61 -36.42 -5.36
C LYS A 357 2.25 -35.94 -5.86
N ARG A 358 1.90 -34.67 -5.64
CA ARG A 358 0.64 -34.09 -6.15
C ARG A 358 0.62 -33.91 -7.66
N GLY A 359 1.77 -33.62 -8.25
CA GLY A 359 1.95 -33.49 -9.69
C GLY A 359 2.13 -34.82 -10.43
N LYS A 360 2.02 -35.96 -9.74
CA LYS A 360 2.31 -37.29 -10.30
C LYS A 360 3.70 -37.37 -10.96
N GLY A 361 4.70 -36.70 -10.35
CA GLY A 361 6.07 -36.63 -10.84
C GLY A 361 6.42 -35.39 -11.66
N ALA A 362 5.44 -34.60 -12.10
CA ALA A 362 5.68 -33.36 -12.86
C ALA A 362 5.58 -32.11 -11.98
N VAL A 363 6.59 -31.23 -12.01
CA VAL A 363 6.61 -29.92 -11.35
C VAL A 363 7.18 -28.89 -12.32
N GLU A 364 6.50 -27.77 -12.46
CA GLU A 364 6.98 -26.63 -13.23
C GLU A 364 7.77 -25.70 -12.31
N THR A 365 9.00 -25.39 -12.70
CA THR A 365 9.81 -24.35 -12.03
C THR A 365 9.87 -23.16 -12.97
N ASP A 366 9.35 -22.00 -12.56
CA ASP A 366 9.45 -20.80 -13.38
C ASP A 366 10.84 -20.15 -13.29
N ARG A 367 11.05 -19.12 -14.11
CA ARG A 367 12.30 -18.33 -14.14
C ARG A 367 12.65 -17.63 -12.82
N PHE A 368 11.71 -17.54 -11.88
CA PHE A 368 11.96 -16.99 -10.54
C PHE A 368 12.36 -18.07 -9.53
N GLY A 369 12.41 -19.35 -9.95
CA GLY A 369 12.70 -20.48 -9.07
C GLY A 369 11.51 -20.87 -8.19
N ILE A 370 10.28 -20.63 -8.66
CA ILE A 370 9.05 -21.01 -7.95
C ILE A 370 8.46 -22.30 -8.53
N ASP A 371 8.31 -23.29 -7.67
CA ASP A 371 7.80 -24.61 -8.04
C ASP A 371 6.28 -24.69 -7.96
N ARG A 372 5.64 -25.15 -9.04
CA ARG A 372 4.18 -25.24 -9.18
C ARG A 372 3.72 -26.56 -9.76
N VAL A 373 2.49 -26.93 -9.39
CA VAL A 373 1.71 -28.00 -10.01
C VAL A 373 0.32 -27.46 -10.33
N TRP A 374 -0.04 -27.48 -11.60
CA TRP A 374 -1.39 -27.16 -12.04
C TRP A 374 -2.24 -28.41 -12.05
N ARG A 375 -3.22 -28.47 -11.15
CA ARG A 375 -4.25 -29.52 -11.21
C ARG A 375 -5.33 -29.20 -12.24
N LYS A 376 -5.60 -27.91 -12.44
CA LYS A 376 -6.48 -27.40 -13.48
C LYS A 376 -5.95 -26.05 -13.90
N ARG A 377 -5.36 -25.96 -15.09
CA ARG A 377 -4.98 -24.67 -15.68
C ARG A 377 -6.19 -24.10 -16.41
N ARG A 378 -6.36 -22.78 -16.35
CA ARG A 378 -7.24 -22.11 -17.31
C ARG A 378 -6.57 -22.21 -18.68
N ALA A 379 -7.33 -22.42 -19.76
CA ALA A 379 -6.77 -22.29 -21.10
C ALA A 379 -5.95 -20.99 -21.17
N ALA A 380 -4.73 -21.06 -21.67
CA ALA A 380 -3.87 -19.89 -21.75
C ALA A 380 -4.56 -18.86 -22.66
N GLU A 381 -4.29 -17.58 -22.42
CA GLU A 381 -4.40 -16.62 -23.51
C GLU A 381 -3.31 -17.05 -24.51
N GLY A 382 -3.68 -17.82 -25.55
CA GLY A 382 -2.78 -18.13 -26.67
C GLY A 382 -1.97 -19.43 -26.62
N GLU A 383 -2.43 -20.52 -25.99
CA GLU A 383 -1.92 -21.87 -26.32
C GLU A 383 -2.99 -22.60 -27.13
N GLY A 384 -2.85 -22.50 -28.45
CA GLY A 384 -3.86 -22.82 -29.47
C GLY A 384 -4.31 -21.54 -30.18
N GLU A 385 -3.97 -21.40 -31.45
CA GLU A 385 -4.40 -20.27 -32.27
C GLU A 385 -5.92 -20.08 -32.19
N GLY A 386 -6.36 -18.91 -31.70
CA GLY A 386 -7.69 -18.38 -32.00
C GLY A 386 -8.82 -18.56 -30.97
N GLU A 387 -8.74 -19.46 -29.98
CA GLU A 387 -9.89 -19.65 -29.08
C GLU A 387 -9.91 -18.70 -27.86
N PRO A 388 -10.97 -17.89 -27.69
CA PRO A 388 -11.09 -16.98 -26.56
C PRO A 388 -11.37 -17.71 -25.25
N ILE A 389 -10.76 -17.26 -24.15
CA ILE A 389 -11.11 -17.77 -22.81
C ILE A 389 -12.59 -17.49 -22.51
N LEU A 390 -13.36 -18.55 -22.29
CA LEU A 390 -14.74 -18.46 -21.84
C LEU A 390 -14.87 -18.47 -20.31
N TYR A 391 -15.86 -17.73 -19.82
CA TYR A 391 -16.24 -17.56 -18.43
C TYR A 391 -17.65 -18.14 -18.20
N PRO A 392 -17.91 -18.84 -17.08
CA PRO A 392 -17.05 -18.92 -15.91
C PRO A 392 -15.82 -19.81 -16.10
N ALA A 393 -14.68 -19.34 -15.60
CA ALA A 393 -13.41 -20.06 -15.65
C ALA A 393 -12.92 -20.41 -14.26
N VAL A 394 -12.34 -21.59 -14.10
CA VAL A 394 -11.75 -22.05 -12.83
C VAL A 394 -10.36 -22.62 -13.05
N GLU A 395 -9.51 -22.46 -12.04
CA GLU A 395 -8.15 -22.99 -12.01
C GLU A 395 -7.75 -23.42 -10.59
N VAL A 396 -6.91 -24.45 -10.51
CA VAL A 396 -6.38 -25.02 -9.28
C VAL A 396 -4.88 -25.18 -9.41
N LEU A 397 -4.16 -24.51 -8.52
CA LEU A 397 -2.71 -24.45 -8.45
C LEU A 397 -2.24 -24.92 -7.09
N TYR A 398 -1.19 -25.74 -7.07
CA TYR A 398 -0.38 -26.00 -5.90
C TYR A 398 1.00 -25.37 -6.07
N VAL A 399 1.52 -24.77 -5.01
CA VAL A 399 2.80 -24.05 -5.03
C VAL A 399 3.47 -24.13 -3.66
N ILE A 400 4.80 -24.11 -3.63
CA ILE A 400 5.55 -23.96 -2.38
C ILE A 400 6.00 -22.51 -2.22
N VAL A 401 5.87 -21.96 -1.02
CA VAL A 401 6.26 -20.56 -0.71
C VAL A 401 6.86 -20.50 0.70
N PRO A 402 7.75 -19.54 1.00
CA PRO A 402 8.20 -19.30 2.38
C PRO A 402 7.01 -19.12 3.33
N GLN A 403 7.06 -19.74 4.51
CA GLN A 403 5.92 -19.69 5.44
C GLN A 403 5.56 -18.24 5.83
N GLY A 404 4.27 -17.94 5.92
CA GLY A 404 3.77 -16.63 6.38
C GLY A 404 2.49 -16.15 5.70
N VAL A 405 2.14 -16.73 4.55
CA VAL A 405 0.87 -16.43 3.87
C VAL A 405 -0.30 -17.05 4.66
N ALA A 406 -1.32 -16.24 4.94
CA ALA A 406 -2.51 -16.71 5.64
C ALA A 406 -3.50 -17.43 4.71
N ASN A 407 -4.18 -18.43 5.28
CA ASN A 407 -5.37 -19.00 4.68
C ASN A 407 -6.44 -17.91 4.52
N LYS A 408 -7.07 -17.84 3.35
CA LYS A 408 -8.12 -16.85 3.08
C LYS A 408 -9.07 -17.28 1.98
N GLN A 409 -10.34 -17.00 2.18
CA GLN A 409 -11.40 -17.03 1.16
C GLN A 409 -12.55 -16.12 1.59
N ARG A 410 -13.41 -15.74 0.64
CA ARG A 410 -14.68 -15.08 0.97
C ARG A 410 -15.65 -16.10 1.57
N PRO A 411 -16.60 -15.70 2.45
CA PRO A 411 -17.56 -16.62 3.06
C PRO A 411 -18.33 -17.47 2.02
N SER A 412 -18.80 -16.86 0.93
CA SER A 412 -19.54 -17.54 -0.14
C SER A 412 -18.67 -18.21 -1.20
N PHE A 413 -17.36 -18.39 -0.96
CA PHE A 413 -16.45 -18.95 -1.95
C PHE A 413 -16.84 -20.36 -2.39
N GLU A 414 -17.17 -21.27 -1.45
CA GLU A 414 -17.45 -22.67 -1.81
C GLU A 414 -18.71 -22.80 -2.67
N ALA A 415 -19.79 -22.09 -2.32
CA ALA A 415 -21.01 -22.04 -3.11
C ALA A 415 -20.74 -21.54 -4.54
N LYS A 416 -19.96 -20.46 -4.65
CA LYS A 416 -19.55 -19.90 -5.95
C LYS A 416 -18.62 -20.84 -6.74
N TRP A 417 -17.72 -21.52 -6.05
CA TRP A 417 -16.81 -22.50 -6.64
C TRP A 417 -17.58 -23.66 -7.27
N VAL A 418 -18.54 -24.24 -6.54
CA VAL A 418 -19.42 -25.31 -7.06
C VAL A 418 -20.19 -24.80 -8.28
N GLN A 419 -20.83 -23.63 -8.19
CA GLN A 419 -21.57 -23.03 -9.30
C GLN A 419 -20.71 -22.90 -10.57
N MET A 420 -19.50 -22.31 -10.46
CA MET A 420 -18.61 -22.12 -11.60
C MET A 420 -18.08 -23.45 -12.17
N ASN A 421 -17.79 -24.42 -11.31
CA ASN A 421 -17.26 -25.70 -11.75
C ASN A 421 -18.34 -26.55 -12.45
N THR A 422 -19.58 -26.54 -11.96
CA THR A 422 -20.73 -27.19 -12.62
C THR A 422 -21.05 -26.54 -13.96
N ALA A 423 -21.13 -25.20 -14.01
CA ALA A 423 -21.38 -24.48 -15.26
C ALA A 423 -20.35 -24.80 -16.35
N ARG A 424 -19.07 -24.93 -15.96
CA ARG A 424 -18.01 -25.29 -16.90
C ARG A 424 -18.12 -26.73 -17.41
N LEU A 425 -18.49 -27.68 -16.55
CA LEU A 425 -18.71 -29.07 -16.97
C LEU A 425 -19.82 -29.14 -18.03
N ASN A 426 -20.91 -28.39 -17.85
CA ASN A 426 -22.01 -28.33 -18.80
C ASN A 426 -21.60 -27.69 -20.14
N LEU A 427 -20.75 -26.66 -20.13
CA LEU A 427 -20.24 -26.06 -21.37
C LEU A 427 -19.37 -27.03 -22.18
N THR A 428 -18.58 -27.89 -21.52
CA THR A 428 -17.75 -28.89 -22.20
C THR A 428 -18.54 -30.08 -22.75
N THR A 429 -19.68 -30.43 -22.17
CA THR A 429 -20.54 -31.50 -22.70
C THR A 429 -21.35 -31.06 -23.92
N THR A 430 -21.79 -29.80 -23.99
CA THR A 430 -22.56 -29.30 -25.15
C THR A 430 -21.72 -29.18 -26.42
N THR A 431 -20.40 -28.90 -26.29
CA THR A 431 -19.48 -28.82 -27.43
C THR A 431 -18.97 -30.17 -27.94
N ALA A 432 -19.20 -31.27 -27.20
CA ALA A 432 -18.79 -32.63 -27.61
C ALA A 432 -19.91 -33.41 -28.33
N SER A 433 -21.11 -32.85 -28.40
CA SER A 433 -22.29 -33.43 -29.08
C SER A 433 -22.73 -32.61 -30.31
N GLN A 434 -21.83 -31.79 -30.84
CA GLN A 434 -21.85 -31.19 -32.18
C GLN A 434 -20.59 -31.65 -32.89
#